data_AF-A3YU65-F1
#
_entry.id   AF-A3YU65-F1
#
_cell.length_a   1.000
_cell.length_b   1.000
_cell.length_c   1.000
_cell.angle_alpha   90.00
_cell.angle_beta   90.00
_cell.angle_gamma   90.00
#
_symmetry.space_group_name_H-M   'P 1'
#
loop_
_entity.id
_entity.type
_entity.pdbx_description
1 polymer ?
#
loop_
_entity_poly.entity_id
_entity_poly.type
_entity_poly.pdbx_seq_one_letter_code
_entity_poly.pdbx_strand_id
1 'polypeptide(L)'
;MASDGAQAMAGFGLFALLAMGHFVADFGLQSDRMAVEKCPGKDHTLSWRWWLLAHSGIHAFVVTWLTGVVWLGLAEWGIHALIDYGKCRHRYGLGVDQLLHMACKLLWVLILVIFAPVGSGGLLQAFPR
;
A
#
# COMPACT_ATOMS: atom_id res chain seq x y z
N MET A 1 27.57 9.95 -7.25
CA MET A 1 28.00 8.59 -6.82
C MET A 1 27.72 8.32 -5.34
N ALA A 2 28.30 9.07 -4.38
CA ALA A 2 28.01 8.85 -2.95
C ALA A 2 26.55 9.20 -2.56
N SER A 3 25.99 10.25 -3.17
CA SER A 3 24.57 10.64 -3.04
C SER A 3 23.62 9.58 -3.59
N ASP A 4 23.98 8.97 -4.71
CA ASP A 4 23.10 8.06 -5.46
C ASP A 4 22.99 6.71 -4.73
N GLY A 5 24.11 6.24 -4.14
CA GLY A 5 24.11 5.06 -3.28
C GLY A 5 23.28 5.25 -2.01
N ALA A 6 23.36 6.43 -1.36
CA ALA A 6 22.55 6.74 -0.20
C ALA A 6 21.05 6.80 -0.52
N GLN A 7 20.68 7.40 -1.66
CA GLN A 7 19.30 7.45 -2.14
C GLN A 7 18.75 6.05 -2.46
N ALA A 8 19.56 5.18 -3.06
CA ALA A 8 19.17 3.80 -3.34
C ALA A 8 18.93 2.99 -2.05
N MET A 9 19.79 3.14 -1.03
CA MET A 9 19.59 2.48 0.27
C MET A 9 18.34 2.99 1.00
N ALA A 10 18.08 4.31 0.93
CA ALA A 10 16.85 4.89 1.48
C ALA A 10 15.59 4.39 0.74
N GLY A 11 15.63 4.32 -0.60
CA GLY A 11 14.53 3.79 -1.40
C GLY A 11 14.24 2.32 -1.10
N PHE A 12 15.28 1.49 -1.00
CA PHE A 12 15.14 0.09 -0.61
C PHE A 12 14.54 -0.05 0.80
N GLY A 13 15.02 0.74 1.77
CA GLY A 13 14.48 0.74 3.13
C GLY A 13 12.99 1.12 3.16
N LEU A 14 12.59 2.13 2.39
CA LEU A 14 11.19 2.53 2.27
C LEU A 14 10.34 1.43 1.61
N PHE A 15 10.84 0.78 0.56
CA PHE A 15 10.14 -0.35 -0.06
C PHE A 15 9.90 -1.48 0.94
N ALA A 16 10.93 -1.85 1.70
CA ALA A 16 10.83 -2.88 2.73
C ALA A 16 9.78 -2.50 3.80
N LEU A 17 9.78 -1.24 4.27
CA LEU A 17 8.80 -0.75 5.23
C LEU A 17 7.37 -0.79 4.67
N LEU A 18 7.15 -0.36 3.43
CA LEU A 18 5.84 -0.41 2.80
C LEU A 18 5.35 -1.85 2.58
N ALA A 19 6.25 -2.78 2.21
CA ALA A 19 5.94 -4.19 2.08
C ALA A 19 5.58 -4.85 3.42
N MET A 20 6.33 -4.55 4.48
CA MET A 20 6.01 -5.03 5.84
C MET A 20 4.69 -4.42 6.35
N GLY A 21 4.47 -3.12 6.12
CA GLY A 21 3.23 -2.44 6.47
C GLY A 21 2.02 -3.05 5.75
N HIS A 22 2.18 -3.41 4.49
CA HIS A 22 1.19 -4.19 3.75
C HIS A 22 0.88 -5.52 4.43
N PHE A 23 1.90 -6.28 4.85
CA PHE A 23 1.66 -7.54 5.55
C PHE A 23 0.95 -7.36 6.90
N VAL A 24 1.28 -6.31 7.65
CA VAL A 24 0.53 -5.96 8.87
C VAL A 24 -0.93 -5.70 8.55
N ALA A 25 -1.24 -4.95 7.49
CA ALA A 25 -2.61 -4.66 7.08
C ALA A 25 -3.37 -5.90 6.58
N ASP A 26 -2.78 -6.70 5.70
CA ASP A 26 -3.42 -7.86 5.05
C ASP A 26 -3.55 -9.09 5.94
N PHE A 27 -2.60 -9.31 6.84
CA PHE A 27 -2.53 -10.54 7.66
C PHE A 27 -2.75 -10.26 9.15
N GLY A 28 -2.38 -9.09 9.64
CA GLY A 28 -2.54 -8.71 11.05
C GLY A 28 -3.87 -8.02 11.36
N LEU A 29 -4.28 -7.08 10.51
CA LEU A 29 -5.46 -6.22 10.77
C LEU A 29 -6.72 -6.66 10.02
N GLN A 30 -6.57 -7.39 8.92
CA GLN A 30 -7.69 -7.97 8.21
C GLN A 30 -8.16 -9.24 8.94
N SER A 31 -9.41 -9.23 9.40
CA SER A 31 -10.06 -10.45 9.90
C SER A 31 -10.51 -11.36 8.77
N ASP A 32 -10.71 -12.65 9.06
CA ASP A 32 -11.29 -13.61 8.11
C ASP A 32 -12.64 -13.13 7.55
N ARG A 33 -13.46 -12.47 8.39
CA ARG A 33 -14.71 -11.88 7.94
C ARG A 33 -14.48 -10.78 6.90
N MET A 34 -13.57 -9.84 7.16
CA MET A 34 -13.24 -8.78 6.20
C MET A 34 -12.72 -9.36 4.88
N ALA A 35 -11.85 -10.38 4.95
CA ALA A 35 -11.30 -11.04 3.78
C ALA A 35 -12.38 -11.65 2.86
N VAL A 36 -13.45 -12.18 3.46
CA VAL A 36 -14.59 -12.76 2.74
C VAL A 36 -15.60 -11.70 2.31
N GLU A 37 -16.07 -10.87 3.23
CA GLU A 37 -17.17 -9.93 2.98
C GLU A 37 -16.75 -8.72 2.13
N LYS A 38 -15.45 -8.45 1.93
CA LYS A 38 -15.00 -7.46 0.92
C LYS A 38 -15.29 -7.87 -0.52
N CYS A 39 -15.62 -9.14 -0.75
CA CYS A 39 -15.94 -9.65 -2.07
C CYS A 39 -17.43 -9.47 -2.42
N PRO A 40 -17.77 -8.94 -3.62
CA PRO A 40 -19.16 -8.76 -4.03
C PRO A 40 -20.00 -10.04 -3.94
N GLY A 41 -21.18 -9.94 -3.33
CA GLY A 41 -22.10 -11.06 -3.16
C GLY A 41 -21.77 -11.96 -1.96
N LYS A 42 -20.82 -11.56 -1.12
CA LYS A 42 -20.52 -12.19 0.18
C LYS A 42 -20.99 -11.33 1.36
N ASP A 43 -21.94 -10.43 1.13
CA ASP A 43 -22.46 -9.50 2.13
C ASP A 43 -23.24 -10.24 3.21
N HIS A 44 -22.80 -10.16 4.47
CA HIS A 44 -23.55 -10.71 5.61
C HIS A 44 -23.82 -9.66 6.68
N THR A 45 -22.82 -8.84 7.02
CA THR A 45 -22.91 -7.85 8.11
C THR A 45 -23.00 -6.42 7.59
N LEU A 46 -22.25 -6.10 6.55
CA LEU A 46 -22.25 -4.82 5.86
C LEU A 46 -22.08 -5.06 4.35
N SER A 47 -22.38 -4.04 3.55
CA SER A 47 -22.08 -4.09 2.12
C SER A 47 -20.58 -4.29 1.88
N TRP A 48 -20.23 -5.11 0.90
CA TRP A 48 -18.86 -5.40 0.47
C TRP A 48 -18.12 -4.13 0.11
N ARG A 49 -18.82 -3.07 -0.32
CA ARG A 49 -18.23 -1.77 -0.61
C ARG A 49 -17.61 -1.17 0.65
N TRP A 50 -18.28 -1.27 1.79
CA TRP A 50 -17.75 -0.80 3.07
C TRP A 50 -16.56 -1.65 3.51
N TRP A 51 -16.65 -2.98 3.38
CA TRP A 51 -15.54 -3.87 3.70
C TRP A 51 -14.30 -3.62 2.83
N LEU A 52 -14.50 -3.50 1.51
CA LEU A 52 -13.43 -3.25 0.55
C LEU A 52 -12.80 -1.87 0.75
N LEU A 53 -13.62 -0.82 0.90
CA LEU A 53 -13.12 0.53 1.11
C LEU A 53 -12.44 0.69 2.47
N ALA A 54 -12.94 0.03 3.53
CA ALA A 54 -12.28 0.03 4.83
C ALA A 54 -10.93 -0.71 4.78
N HIS A 55 -10.90 -1.90 4.18
CA HIS A 55 -9.67 -2.68 4.01
C HIS A 55 -8.60 -1.89 3.23
N SER A 56 -8.95 -1.41 2.04
CA SER A 56 -8.03 -0.60 1.24
C SER A 56 -7.70 0.75 1.90
N GLY A 57 -8.58 1.28 2.75
CA GLY A 57 -8.34 2.47 3.58
C GLY A 57 -7.28 2.24 4.66
N ILE A 58 -7.19 1.05 5.24
CA ILE A 58 -6.09 0.67 6.15
C ILE A 58 -4.75 0.75 5.40
N HIS A 59 -4.68 0.22 4.18
CA HIS A 59 -3.48 0.31 3.34
C HIS A 59 -3.14 1.75 2.96
N ALA A 60 -4.15 2.56 2.61
CA ALA A 60 -3.99 3.99 2.35
C ALA A 60 -3.40 4.74 3.55
N PHE A 61 -3.87 4.42 4.77
CA PHE A 61 -3.34 4.96 6.01
C PHE A 61 -1.88 4.55 6.21
N VAL A 62 -1.53 3.27 6.04
CA VAL A 62 -0.16 2.77 6.17
C VAL A 62 0.79 3.47 5.19
N VAL A 63 0.40 3.59 3.91
CA VAL A 63 1.20 4.31 2.90
C VAL A 63 1.36 5.78 3.26
N THR A 64 0.29 6.46 3.68
CA THR A 64 0.36 7.88 4.11
C THR A 64 1.29 8.04 5.30
N TRP A 65 1.18 7.15 6.29
CA TRP A 65 1.97 7.20 7.52
C TRP A 65 3.47 7.01 7.24
N LEU A 66 3.82 6.03 6.41
CA LEU A 66 5.22 5.69 6.13
C LEU A 66 5.88 6.63 5.12
N THR A 67 5.11 7.26 4.24
CA THR A 67 5.65 8.19 3.22
C THR A 67 5.52 9.66 3.60
N GLY A 68 4.62 10.00 4.53
CA GLY A 68 4.22 11.37 4.82
C GLY A 68 3.40 12.04 3.70
N VAL A 69 2.99 11.30 2.66
CA VAL A 69 2.31 11.87 1.47
C VAL A 69 0.89 11.33 1.33
N VAL A 70 -0.09 12.13 1.73
CA VAL A 70 -1.52 11.76 1.68
C VAL A 70 -2.00 11.40 0.26
N TRP A 71 -1.45 12.03 -0.77
CA TRP A 71 -1.82 11.75 -2.15
C TRP A 71 -1.40 10.35 -2.62
N LEU A 72 -0.26 9.83 -2.12
CA LEU A 72 0.13 8.44 -2.36
C LEU A 72 -0.78 7.47 -1.60
N GLY A 73 -1.21 7.84 -0.40
CA GLY A 73 -2.24 7.08 0.33
C GLY A 73 -3.56 7.00 -0.41
N LEU A 74 -4.08 8.11 -0.94
CA LEU A 74 -5.31 8.12 -1.74
C LEU A 74 -5.16 7.32 -3.04
N ALA A 75 -3.99 7.38 -3.68
CA ALA A 75 -3.70 6.57 -4.86
C ALA A 75 -3.64 5.07 -4.52
N GLU A 76 -2.97 4.70 -3.41
CA GLU A 76 -3.01 3.34 -2.86
C GLU A 76 -4.44 2.91 -2.58
N TRP A 77 -5.27 3.76 -1.98
CA TRP A 77 -6.66 3.42 -1.66
C TRP A 77 -7.42 2.94 -2.89
N GLY A 78 -7.35 3.70 -3.98
CA GLY A 78 -8.00 3.38 -5.24
C GLY A 78 -7.41 2.13 -5.90
N ILE A 79 -6.08 2.07 -6.07
CA ILE A 79 -5.41 0.95 -6.74
C ILE A 79 -5.60 -0.35 -5.95
N HIS A 80 -5.47 -0.30 -4.63
CA HIS A 80 -5.64 -1.45 -3.76
C HIS A 80 -7.06 -2.00 -3.84
N ALA A 81 -8.07 -1.12 -3.76
CA ALA A 81 -9.47 -1.52 -3.93
C ALA A 81 -9.71 -2.19 -5.30
N LEU A 82 -9.09 -1.69 -6.38
CA LEU A 82 -9.21 -2.28 -7.71
C LEU A 82 -8.54 -3.66 -7.81
N ILE A 83 -7.35 -3.83 -7.21
CA ILE A 83 -6.64 -5.11 -7.20
C ILE A 83 -7.46 -6.15 -6.42
N ASP A 84 -7.92 -5.80 -5.22
CA ASP A 84 -8.74 -6.70 -4.41
C ASP A 84 -10.06 -7.04 -5.08
N TYR A 85 -10.71 -6.06 -5.69
CA TYR A 85 -11.93 -6.29 -6.46
C TYR A 85 -11.68 -7.26 -7.62
N GLY A 86 -10.55 -7.12 -8.35
CA GLY A 86 -10.14 -8.03 -9.40
C GLY A 86 -9.95 -9.47 -8.89
N LYS A 87 -9.31 -9.65 -7.73
CA LYS A 87 -9.19 -10.95 -7.05
C LYS A 87 -10.56 -11.50 -6.67
N CYS A 88 -11.40 -10.70 -6.02
CA CYS A 88 -12.76 -11.11 -5.61
C CYS A 88 -13.67 -11.47 -6.81
N ARG A 89 -13.34 -10.98 -8.01
CA ARG A 89 -13.99 -11.37 -9.28
C ARG A 89 -13.29 -12.52 -9.98
N HIS A 90 -12.38 -13.23 -9.31
CA HIS A 90 -11.63 -14.38 -9.81
C HIS A 90 -10.82 -14.11 -11.08
N ARG A 91 -10.39 -12.86 -11.30
CA ARG A 91 -9.53 -12.52 -12.45
C ARG A 91 -8.11 -13.07 -12.31
N TYR A 92 -7.68 -13.30 -11.07
CA TYR A 92 -6.40 -13.89 -10.71
C TYR A 92 -6.44 -14.45 -9.28
N GLY A 93 -5.44 -15.27 -8.94
CA GLY A 93 -5.32 -15.90 -7.62
C GLY A 93 -4.53 -15.08 -6.60
N LEU A 94 -4.43 -15.62 -5.37
CA LEU A 94 -3.78 -14.96 -4.22
C LEU A 94 -2.30 -14.61 -4.47
N GLY A 95 -1.56 -15.45 -5.18
CA GLY A 95 -0.15 -15.14 -5.48
C GLY A 95 0.00 -13.90 -6.36
N VAL A 96 -0.83 -13.75 -7.38
CA VAL A 96 -0.81 -12.60 -8.28
C VAL A 96 -1.32 -11.34 -7.56
N ASP A 97 -2.34 -11.48 -6.72
CA ASP A 97 -2.85 -10.42 -5.87
C ASP A 97 -1.74 -9.80 -5.00
N GLN A 98 -0.96 -10.64 -4.30
CA GLN A 98 0.15 -10.17 -3.47
C GLN A 98 1.27 -9.54 -4.32
N LEU A 99 1.58 -10.09 -5.50
CA LEU A 99 2.57 -9.50 -6.41
C LEU A 99 2.14 -8.11 -6.92
N LEU A 100 0.87 -7.93 -7.27
CA LEU A 100 0.34 -6.64 -7.71
C LEU A 100 0.40 -5.61 -6.57
N HIS A 101 0.08 -6.03 -5.35
CA HIS A 101 0.23 -5.18 -4.19
C HIS A 101 1.69 -4.78 -3.97
N MET A 102 2.65 -5.71 -4.02
CA MET A 102 4.09 -5.38 -3.92
C MET A 102 4.56 -4.45 -5.04
N ALA A 103 4.10 -4.67 -6.28
CA ALA A 103 4.40 -3.79 -7.40
C ALA A 103 3.89 -2.36 -7.19
N CYS A 104 2.73 -2.20 -6.56
CA CYS A 104 2.19 -0.90 -6.16
C CYS A 104 3.12 -0.17 -5.17
N LYS A 105 3.68 -0.89 -4.18
CA LYS A 105 4.59 -0.32 -3.18
C LYS A 105 5.92 0.10 -3.83
N LEU A 106 6.41 -0.71 -4.75
CA LEU A 106 7.58 -0.37 -5.56
C LEU A 106 7.33 0.90 -6.38
N LEU A 107 6.16 1.02 -7.01
CA LEU A 107 5.79 2.21 -7.79
C LEU A 107 5.79 3.48 -6.92
N TRP A 108 5.28 3.43 -5.69
CA TRP A 108 5.32 4.57 -4.76
C TRP A 108 6.75 5.01 -4.42
N VAL A 109 7.62 4.05 -4.16
CA VAL A 109 9.04 4.34 -3.92
C VAL A 109 9.68 4.98 -5.15
N LEU A 110 9.42 4.46 -6.34
CA LEU A 110 9.97 5.02 -7.59
C LEU A 110 9.47 6.46 -7.80
N ILE A 111 8.18 6.73 -7.58
CA ILE A 111 7.62 8.09 -7.69
C ILE A 111 8.33 9.02 -6.70
N LEU A 112 8.48 8.62 -5.44
CA LEU A 112 9.17 9.45 -4.45
C LEU A 112 10.64 9.67 -4.79
N VAL A 113 11.36 8.63 -5.22
CA VAL A 113 12.79 8.75 -5.56
C VAL A 113 13.00 9.66 -6.78
N ILE A 114 12.14 9.56 -7.80
CA ILE A 114 12.25 10.33 -9.04
C ILE A 114 11.80 11.79 -8.85
N PHE A 115 10.73 12.01 -8.09
CA PHE A 115 10.08 13.33 -7.99
C PHE A 115 10.31 14.05 -6.65
N ALA A 116 10.96 13.43 -5.67
CA ALA A 116 11.38 14.17 -4.47
C ALA A 116 12.36 15.28 -4.90
N PRO A 117 12.10 16.56 -4.55
CA PRO A 117 13.03 17.62 -4.88
C PRO A 117 14.37 17.31 -4.21
N VAL A 118 15.42 17.18 -5.02
CA VAL A 118 16.81 17.16 -4.57
C VAL A 118 17.06 18.51 -3.88
N GLY A 119 16.80 18.59 -2.58
CA GLY A 119 16.87 19.83 -1.81
C GLY A 119 15.86 19.94 -0.65
N SER A 120 14.80 19.14 -0.63
CA SER A 120 13.87 19.12 0.50
C SER A 120 14.35 18.12 1.55
N GLY A 121 15.25 18.55 2.44
CA GLY A 121 15.63 17.80 3.64
C GLY A 121 14.47 17.49 4.61
N GLY A 122 13.20 17.62 4.19
CA GLY A 122 12.01 17.44 5.02
C GLY A 122 11.21 16.16 4.77
N LEU A 123 11.20 15.58 3.57
CA LEU A 123 10.33 14.41 3.29
C LEU A 123 10.96 13.06 3.66
N LEU A 124 12.30 12.94 3.62
CA LEU A 124 13.01 11.73 4.05
C LEU A 124 13.52 11.81 5.50
N GLN A 125 13.35 12.94 6.19
CA GLN A 125 13.71 13.12 7.61
C GLN A 125 12.52 12.93 8.56
N ALA A 126 11.34 12.57 8.05
CA ALA A 126 10.13 12.35 8.86
C ALA A 126 10.11 10.99 9.59
N PHE A 127 11.27 10.34 9.77
CA PHE A 127 11.44 9.24 10.71
C PHE A 127 12.17 9.78 11.95
N PRO A 128 11.64 9.58 13.17
CA PRO A 128 12.44 9.84 14.37
C PRO A 128 13.67 8.93 14.34
N ARG A 129 14.84 9.52 14.62
CA ARG A 129 16.06 8.74 14.90
C ARG A 129 15.90 7.95 16.19
#